data_AF-U7TTC0-F1
#
_entry.id   AF-U7TTC0-F1
#
_cell.length_a   1.000
_cell.length_b   1.000
_cell.length_c   1.000
_cell.angle_alpha   90.00
_cell.angle_beta   90.00
_cell.angle_gamma   90.00
#
_symmetry.space_group_name_H-M   'P 1'
#
loop_
_entity.id
_entity.type
_entity.pdbx_description
1 polymer ?
#
loop_
_entity_poly.entity_id
_entity_poly.type
_entity_poly.pdbx_seq_one_letter_code
_entity_poly.pdbx_strand_id
1 'polypeptide(L)'
;MKKIISKKDEEFLENVEYFSEIIDRINDIQTDNNYSDEEMNNDLDVALWRAFVYINLWSYKGYAKAEKILKRVEKKGRENPIWCYRYGVSIARLRKYEEALKYFILGTEVDSTYPWNWLELGRMYYKFGELDNVYKCIEKGLELVPNDYEFLTLKDDVKNDRGYFYSINHYINEEVDKTEDRGLDFSDEKEWKKFLKETHYGEKCL
;
A
#
# COMPACT_ATOMS: atom_id res chain seq x y z
N MET A 1 0.08 -26.39 5.53
CA MET A 1 0.47 -25.67 6.76
C MET A 1 -0.78 -25.06 7.35
N LYS A 2 -0.90 -25.02 8.69
CA LYS A 2 -1.98 -24.32 9.38
C LYS A 2 -1.80 -22.81 9.15
N LYS A 3 -2.87 -22.09 8.79
CA LYS A 3 -2.87 -20.62 8.66
C LYS A 3 -2.60 -20.00 10.03
N ILE A 4 -1.65 -19.07 10.15
CA ILE A 4 -1.34 -18.40 11.43
C ILE A 4 -2.48 -17.45 11.81
N ILE A 5 -2.91 -16.62 10.88
CA ILE A 5 -4.06 -15.72 11.06
C ILE A 5 -5.33 -16.47 10.70
N SER A 6 -6.17 -16.79 11.68
CA SER A 6 -7.45 -17.47 11.42
C SER A 6 -8.48 -16.51 10.84
N LYS A 7 -9.58 -17.04 10.30
CA LYS A 7 -10.70 -16.23 9.83
C LYS A 7 -11.29 -15.33 10.93
N LYS A 8 -11.36 -15.84 12.16
CA LYS A 8 -11.83 -15.06 13.31
C LYS A 8 -10.85 -13.93 13.65
N ASP A 9 -9.55 -14.13 13.43
CA ASP A 9 -8.57 -13.07 13.57
C ASP A 9 -8.77 -12.03 12.47
N GLU A 10 -8.93 -12.43 11.20
CA GLU A 10 -9.20 -11.49 10.09
C GLU A 10 -10.44 -10.62 10.36
N GLU A 11 -11.55 -11.22 10.78
CA GLU A 11 -12.77 -10.48 11.15
C GLU A 11 -12.52 -9.47 12.28
N PHE A 12 -11.66 -9.79 13.25
CA PHE A 12 -11.27 -8.83 14.29
C PHE A 12 -10.40 -7.71 13.71
N LEU A 13 -9.38 -8.05 12.91
CA LEU A 13 -8.41 -7.10 12.36
C LEU A 13 -9.06 -6.11 11.37
N GLU A 14 -10.12 -6.50 10.68
CA GLU A 14 -10.89 -5.64 9.76
C GLU A 14 -11.76 -4.60 10.49
N ASN A 15 -12.03 -4.78 11.78
CA ASN A 15 -12.97 -3.97 12.56
C ASN A 15 -12.31 -3.25 13.76
N VAL A 16 -10.98 -3.11 13.76
CA VAL A 16 -10.26 -2.37 14.80
C VAL A 16 -10.53 -0.87 14.70
N GLU A 17 -10.49 -0.17 15.82
CA GLU A 17 -10.55 1.30 15.84
C GLU A 17 -9.15 1.89 15.61
N TYR A 18 -8.12 1.24 16.15
CA TYR A 18 -6.72 1.67 16.05
C TYR A 18 -5.85 0.61 15.38
N PHE A 19 -5.01 1.03 14.44
CA PHE A 19 -4.08 0.12 13.76
C PHE A 19 -3.07 -0.57 14.70
N SER A 20 -2.83 -0.02 15.91
CA SER A 20 -2.01 -0.68 16.93
C SER A 20 -2.61 -2.00 17.40
N GLU A 21 -3.94 -2.11 17.47
CA GLU A 21 -4.64 -3.32 17.91
C GLU A 21 -4.36 -4.51 16.98
N ILE A 22 -4.08 -4.25 15.70
CA ILE A 22 -3.65 -5.28 14.74
C ILE A 22 -2.30 -5.87 15.16
N ILE A 23 -1.35 -5.01 15.56
CA ILE A 23 -0.02 -5.45 15.99
C ILE A 23 -0.09 -6.21 17.30
N ASP A 24 -0.88 -5.71 18.25
CA ASP A 24 -1.10 -6.35 19.54
C ASP A 24 -1.69 -7.74 19.35
N ARG A 25 -2.75 -7.87 18.54
CA ARG A 25 -3.35 -9.17 18.24
C ARG A 25 -2.37 -10.13 17.55
N ILE A 26 -1.54 -9.66 16.63
CA ILE A 26 -0.52 -10.51 15.99
C ILE A 26 0.51 -11.00 17.02
N ASN A 27 0.88 -10.17 17.99
CA ASN A 27 1.80 -10.55 19.07
C ASN A 27 1.15 -11.55 20.05
N ASP A 28 -0.14 -11.39 20.35
CA ASP A 28 -0.91 -12.36 21.15
C ASP A 28 -0.96 -13.71 20.44
N ILE A 29 -1.30 -13.74 19.15
CA ILE A 29 -1.30 -14.98 18.34
C ILE A 29 0.07 -15.67 18.37
N GLN A 30 1.15 -14.89 18.24
CA GLN A 30 2.51 -15.40 18.31
C GLN A 30 2.78 -16.06 19.67
N THR A 31 2.44 -15.37 20.75
CA THR A 31 2.70 -15.81 22.13
C THR A 31 1.86 -17.03 22.51
N ASP A 32 0.55 -16.97 22.25
CA ASP A 32 -0.42 -18.01 22.63
C ASP A 32 -0.16 -19.34 21.91
N ASN A 33 0.41 -19.29 20.71
CA ASN A 33 0.72 -20.47 19.90
C ASN A 33 2.22 -20.82 19.88
N ASN A 34 3.04 -20.05 20.60
CA ASN A 34 4.49 -20.23 20.67
C ASN A 34 5.17 -20.27 19.28
N TYR A 35 4.71 -19.41 18.36
CA TYR A 35 5.34 -19.25 17.05
C TYR A 35 6.68 -18.52 17.18
N SER A 36 7.69 -19.04 16.50
CA SER A 36 8.99 -18.37 16.39
C SER A 36 8.90 -17.09 15.55
N ASP A 37 9.85 -16.18 15.75
CA ASP A 37 9.99 -15.00 14.89
C ASP A 37 10.18 -15.39 13.42
N GLU A 38 10.85 -16.50 13.13
CA GLU A 38 11.05 -16.97 11.77
C GLU A 38 9.73 -17.40 11.11
N GLU A 39 8.87 -18.12 11.84
CA GLU A 39 7.54 -18.48 11.35
C GLU A 39 6.70 -17.24 11.06
N MET A 40 6.62 -16.32 12.02
CA MET A 40 5.84 -15.08 11.87
C MET A 40 6.37 -14.20 10.73
N ASN A 41 7.69 -14.12 10.54
CA ASN A 41 8.29 -13.27 9.51
C ASN A 41 8.21 -13.86 8.09
N ASN A 42 7.92 -15.16 7.95
CA ASN A 42 7.81 -15.86 6.67
C ASN A 42 6.37 -16.25 6.29
N ASP A 43 5.40 -15.93 7.15
CA ASP A 43 3.97 -16.10 6.89
C ASP A 43 3.42 -14.90 6.10
N LEU A 44 2.64 -15.21 5.05
CA LEU A 44 2.15 -14.20 4.12
C LEU A 44 1.08 -13.31 4.78
N ASP A 45 0.15 -13.88 5.53
CA ASP A 45 -0.97 -13.13 6.11
C ASP A 45 -0.47 -12.22 7.23
N VAL A 46 0.45 -12.72 8.06
CA VAL A 46 1.14 -11.89 9.06
C VAL A 46 1.87 -10.72 8.40
N ALA A 47 2.63 -10.96 7.33
CA ALA A 47 3.36 -9.92 6.62
C ALA A 47 2.41 -8.89 6.00
N LEU A 48 1.29 -9.34 5.42
CA LEU A 48 0.26 -8.49 4.85
C LEU A 48 -0.34 -7.57 5.92
N TRP A 49 -0.79 -8.10 7.06
CA TRP A 49 -1.39 -7.30 8.12
C TRP A 49 -0.41 -6.32 8.79
N ARG A 50 0.83 -6.75 9.05
CA ARG A 50 1.86 -5.83 9.55
C ARG A 50 2.13 -4.70 8.54
N ALA A 51 2.23 -5.02 7.25
CA ALA A 51 2.44 -4.00 6.22
C ALA A 51 1.27 -3.02 6.12
N PHE A 52 0.03 -3.51 6.24
CA PHE A 52 -1.17 -2.66 6.27
C PHE A 52 -1.08 -1.58 7.36
N VAL A 53 -0.68 -1.96 8.58
CA VAL A 53 -0.48 -1.00 9.67
C VAL A 53 0.54 0.07 9.29
N TYR A 54 1.73 -0.35 8.82
CA TYR A 54 2.80 0.61 8.52
C TYR A 54 2.52 1.51 7.32
N ILE A 55 1.79 1.02 6.31
CA ILE A 55 1.34 1.83 5.16
C ILE A 55 0.38 2.93 5.64
N ASN A 56 -0.54 2.60 6.55
CA ASN A 56 -1.52 3.55 7.08
C ASN A 56 -0.93 4.52 8.12
N LEU A 57 0.37 4.47 8.41
CA LEU A 57 1.06 5.54 9.14
C LEU A 57 1.43 6.73 8.26
N TRP A 58 1.27 6.63 6.93
CA TRP A 58 1.51 7.72 5.98
C TRP A 58 2.88 8.41 6.15
N SER A 59 3.92 7.63 6.43
CA SER A 59 5.29 8.14 6.64
C SER A 59 6.31 7.34 5.85
N TYR A 60 7.39 7.98 5.38
CA TYR A 60 8.48 7.30 4.69
C TYR A 60 9.06 6.12 5.51
N LYS A 61 9.18 6.28 6.84
CA LYS A 61 9.63 5.20 7.75
C LYS A 61 8.64 4.03 7.77
N GLY A 62 7.34 4.30 7.77
CA GLY A 62 6.28 3.29 7.65
C GLY A 62 6.39 2.51 6.34
N TYR A 63 6.44 3.20 5.21
CA TYR A 63 6.59 2.56 3.89
C TYR A 63 7.88 1.72 3.79
N ALA A 64 9.01 2.22 4.29
CA ALA A 64 10.27 1.46 4.31
C ALA A 64 10.18 0.20 5.19
N LYS A 65 9.47 0.26 6.31
CA LYS A 65 9.21 -0.90 7.17
C LYS A 65 8.30 -1.91 6.47
N ALA A 66 7.23 -1.45 5.83
CA ALA A 66 6.31 -2.30 5.06
C ALA A 66 7.03 -3.02 3.91
N GLU A 67 7.85 -2.31 3.13
CA GLU A 67 8.69 -2.91 2.07
C GLU A 67 9.57 -4.03 2.64
N LYS A 68 10.30 -3.77 3.73
CA LYS A 68 11.20 -4.77 4.35
C LYS A 68 10.46 -6.02 4.82
N ILE A 69 9.24 -5.86 5.35
CA ILE A 69 8.40 -6.98 5.79
C ILE A 69 7.93 -7.78 4.58
N LEU A 70 7.32 -7.12 3.60
CA LEU A 70 6.75 -7.76 2.42
C LEU A 70 7.81 -8.45 1.56
N LYS A 71 9.03 -7.90 1.50
CA LYS A 71 10.13 -8.49 0.73
C LYS A 71 10.51 -9.89 1.22
N ARG A 72 10.33 -10.21 2.51
CA ARG A 72 10.63 -11.54 3.08
C ARG A 72 9.72 -12.64 2.51
N VAL A 73 8.50 -12.28 2.14
CA VAL A 73 7.49 -13.23 1.64
C VAL A 73 7.28 -13.11 0.13
N GLU A 74 8.16 -12.40 -0.59
CA GLU A 74 8.02 -12.06 -2.01
C GLU A 74 7.67 -13.26 -2.90
N LYS A 75 8.31 -14.41 -2.68
CA LYS A 75 8.05 -15.61 -3.49
C LYS A 75 6.58 -16.03 -3.47
N LYS A 76 5.95 -16.02 -2.28
CA LYS A 76 4.51 -16.32 -2.13
C LYS A 76 3.65 -15.11 -2.45
N GLY A 77 4.16 -13.91 -2.16
CA GLY A 77 3.45 -12.65 -2.31
C GLY A 77 3.18 -12.27 -3.77
N ARG A 78 4.09 -12.57 -4.70
CA ARG A 78 3.89 -12.30 -6.13
C ARG A 78 2.71 -13.05 -6.75
N GLU A 79 2.19 -14.07 -6.07
CA GLU A 79 0.98 -14.82 -6.46
C GLU A 79 -0.28 -14.30 -5.75
N ASN A 80 -0.17 -13.20 -4.99
CA ASN A 80 -1.26 -12.62 -4.20
C ASN A 80 -1.49 -11.13 -4.60
N PRO A 81 -2.73 -10.74 -4.96
CA PRO A 81 -3.00 -9.39 -5.46
C PRO A 81 -2.88 -8.31 -4.38
N ILE A 82 -3.21 -8.64 -3.13
CA ILE A 82 -3.08 -7.74 -1.98
C ILE A 82 -1.61 -7.45 -1.69
N TRP A 83 -0.74 -8.47 -1.78
CA TRP A 83 0.69 -8.29 -1.64
C TRP A 83 1.26 -7.40 -2.74
N CYS A 84 0.86 -7.64 -4.00
CA CYS A 84 1.31 -6.82 -5.14
C CYS A 84 0.94 -5.34 -4.93
N TYR A 85 -0.30 -5.08 -4.51
CA TYR A 85 -0.77 -3.76 -4.14
C TYR A 85 0.05 -3.14 -2.99
N ARG A 86 0.15 -3.82 -1.84
CA ARG A 86 0.82 -3.27 -0.65
C ARG A 86 2.33 -3.06 -0.86
N TYR A 87 2.98 -3.98 -1.57
CA TYR A 87 4.41 -3.83 -1.90
C TYR A 87 4.60 -2.69 -2.89
N GLY A 88 3.79 -2.64 -3.96
CA GLY A 88 3.80 -1.56 -4.95
C GLY A 88 3.60 -0.19 -4.32
N VAL A 89 2.60 -0.02 -3.45
CA VAL A 89 2.36 1.24 -2.72
C VAL A 89 3.57 1.62 -1.88
N SER A 90 4.11 0.66 -1.12
CA SER A 90 5.26 0.91 -0.25
C SER A 90 6.45 1.46 -1.03
N ILE A 91 6.79 0.85 -2.16
CA ILE A 91 7.95 1.28 -2.95
C ILE A 91 7.66 2.51 -3.82
N ALA A 92 6.41 2.72 -4.27
CA ALA A 92 6.00 3.94 -4.98
C ALA A 92 6.15 5.17 -4.09
N ARG A 93 5.75 5.07 -2.82
CA ARG A 93 5.90 6.14 -1.83
C ARG A 93 7.37 6.37 -1.43
N LEU A 94 8.22 5.37 -1.63
CA LEU A 94 9.69 5.47 -1.53
C LEU A 94 10.36 5.86 -2.85
N ARG A 95 9.58 6.37 -3.81
CA ARG A 95 10.02 6.90 -5.10
C ARG A 95 10.69 5.90 -6.04
N LYS A 96 10.42 4.59 -5.87
CA LYS A 96 10.83 3.52 -6.79
C LYS A 96 9.75 3.23 -7.84
N TYR A 97 9.44 4.24 -8.67
CA TYR A 97 8.23 4.26 -9.50
C TYR A 97 8.22 3.17 -10.58
N GLU A 98 9.34 2.93 -11.27
CA GLU A 98 9.43 1.94 -12.34
C GLU A 98 9.32 0.51 -11.81
N GLU A 99 9.77 0.28 -10.58
CA GLU A 99 9.58 -1.01 -9.91
C GLU A 99 8.12 -1.16 -9.46
N ALA A 100 7.53 -0.12 -8.86
CA ALA A 100 6.13 -0.11 -8.43
C ALA A 100 5.16 -0.44 -9.58
N LEU A 101 5.37 0.18 -10.75
CA LEU A 101 4.57 -0.05 -11.96
C LEU A 101 4.50 -1.55 -12.31
N LYS A 102 5.63 -2.27 -12.23
CA LYS A 102 5.68 -3.70 -12.53
C LYS A 102 4.82 -4.53 -11.58
N TYR A 103 4.77 -4.16 -10.30
CA TYR A 103 3.97 -4.90 -9.31
C TYR A 103 2.48 -4.57 -9.40
N PHE A 104 2.11 -3.35 -9.76
CA PHE A 104 0.69 -3.06 -10.01
C PHE A 104 0.18 -3.76 -11.27
N ILE A 105 0.97 -3.80 -12.35
CA ILE A 105 0.66 -4.61 -13.54
C ILE A 105 0.49 -6.09 -13.13
N LEU A 106 1.48 -6.66 -12.42
CA LEU A 106 1.41 -8.03 -11.93
C LEU A 106 0.15 -8.26 -11.07
N GLY A 107 -0.19 -7.32 -10.18
CA GLY A 107 -1.37 -7.41 -9.35
C GLY A 107 -2.68 -7.51 -10.15
N THR A 108 -2.79 -6.76 -11.26
CA THR A 108 -3.94 -6.84 -12.18
C THR A 108 -3.98 -8.13 -13.01
N GLU A 109 -2.82 -8.76 -13.26
CA GLU A 109 -2.72 -10.05 -13.95
C GLU A 109 -3.04 -11.23 -13.02
N VAL A 110 -2.59 -11.15 -11.77
CA VAL A 110 -2.83 -12.16 -10.72
C VAL A 110 -4.31 -12.22 -10.37
N ASP A 111 -4.93 -11.06 -10.14
CA ASP A 111 -6.36 -10.96 -9.90
C ASP A 111 -6.89 -9.62 -10.42
N SER A 112 -7.52 -9.67 -11.60
CA SER A 112 -8.14 -8.52 -12.23
C SER A 112 -9.35 -7.97 -11.46
N THR A 113 -9.86 -8.70 -10.47
CA THR A 113 -11.04 -8.30 -9.67
C THR A 113 -10.68 -7.55 -8.39
N TYR A 114 -9.39 -7.45 -8.04
CA TYR A 114 -8.93 -6.65 -6.90
C TYR A 114 -8.74 -5.18 -7.32
N PRO A 115 -9.67 -4.27 -6.99
CA PRO A 115 -9.76 -2.94 -7.59
C PRO A 115 -8.55 -2.06 -7.27
N TRP A 116 -7.96 -2.21 -6.09
CA TRP A 116 -6.91 -1.30 -5.61
C TRP A 116 -5.60 -1.40 -6.42
N ASN A 117 -5.35 -2.52 -7.11
CA ASN A 117 -4.25 -2.60 -8.09
C ASN A 117 -4.50 -1.71 -9.30
N TRP A 118 -5.74 -1.61 -9.80
CA TRP A 118 -6.10 -0.71 -10.89
C TRP A 118 -5.96 0.76 -10.49
N LEU A 119 -6.38 1.12 -9.27
CA LEU A 119 -6.27 2.48 -8.76
C LEU A 119 -4.81 2.96 -8.77
N GLU A 120 -3.91 2.16 -8.17
CA GLU A 120 -2.50 2.52 -8.09
C GLU A 120 -1.78 2.40 -9.44
N LEU A 121 -2.18 1.46 -10.30
CA LEU A 121 -1.71 1.42 -11.68
C LEU A 121 -2.08 2.70 -12.45
N GLY A 122 -3.31 3.19 -12.28
CA GLY A 122 -3.75 4.48 -12.82
C GLY A 122 -2.93 5.65 -12.28
N ARG A 123 -2.68 5.70 -10.97
CA ARG A 123 -1.79 6.71 -10.34
C ARG A 123 -0.37 6.63 -10.92
N MET A 124 0.18 5.45 -11.15
CA MET A 124 1.49 5.28 -11.81
C MET A 124 1.48 5.75 -13.26
N TYR A 125 0.47 5.38 -14.06
CA TYR A 125 0.37 5.91 -15.42
C TYR A 125 0.26 7.43 -15.43
N TYR A 126 -0.41 8.03 -14.45
CA TYR A 126 -0.47 9.48 -14.35
C TYR A 126 0.91 10.09 -14.04
N LYS A 127 1.70 9.46 -13.15
CA LYS A 127 3.10 9.84 -12.88
C LYS A 127 3.99 9.83 -14.13
N PHE A 128 3.70 8.93 -15.08
CA PHE A 128 4.43 8.77 -16.34
C PHE A 128 3.79 9.51 -17.52
N GLY A 129 2.66 10.21 -17.33
CA GLY A 129 1.99 10.99 -18.39
C GLY A 129 1.16 10.14 -19.37
N GLU A 130 0.92 8.87 -19.05
CA GLU A 130 0.21 7.90 -19.90
C GLU A 130 -1.32 8.02 -19.72
N LEU A 131 -1.89 9.19 -20.03
CA LEU A 131 -3.26 9.56 -19.66
C LEU A 131 -4.34 8.59 -20.16
N ASP A 132 -4.21 8.05 -21.37
CA ASP A 132 -5.14 7.05 -21.92
C ASP A 132 -5.21 5.79 -21.05
N ASN A 133 -4.06 5.36 -20.51
CA ASN A 133 -4.00 4.20 -19.64
C ASN A 133 -4.53 4.51 -18.23
N VAL A 134 -4.42 5.76 -17.76
CA VAL A 134 -5.09 6.20 -16.52
C VAL A 134 -6.60 6.02 -16.63
N TYR A 135 -7.21 6.49 -17.71
CA TYR A 135 -8.65 6.38 -17.91
C TYR A 135 -9.14 4.93 -18.05
N LYS A 136 -8.36 4.04 -18.70
CA LYS A 136 -8.66 2.60 -18.73
C LYS A 136 -8.66 1.98 -17.33
N CYS A 137 -7.69 2.35 -16.50
CA CYS A 137 -7.63 1.87 -15.11
C CYS A 137 -8.82 2.38 -14.29
N ILE A 138 -9.20 3.65 -14.45
CA ILE A 138 -10.38 4.24 -13.80
C ILE A 138 -11.66 3.52 -14.25
N GLU A 139 -11.82 3.26 -15.54
CA GLU A 139 -12.98 2.54 -16.08
C GLU A 139 -13.07 1.13 -15.48
N LYS A 140 -11.97 0.38 -15.46
CA LYS A 140 -11.92 -0.95 -14.85
C LYS A 140 -12.22 -0.92 -13.35
N GLY A 141 -11.67 0.06 -12.63
CA GLY A 141 -11.94 0.24 -11.21
C GLY A 141 -13.41 0.51 -10.90
N LEU A 142 -14.03 1.43 -11.64
CA LEU A 142 -15.45 1.78 -11.47
C LEU A 142 -16.41 0.70 -11.96
N GLU A 143 -15.99 -0.19 -12.86
CA GLU A 143 -16.73 -1.41 -13.22
C GLU A 143 -16.80 -2.37 -12.02
N LEU A 144 -15.71 -2.51 -11.26
CA LEU A 144 -15.62 -3.38 -10.08
C LEU A 144 -16.28 -2.76 -8.85
N VAL A 145 -16.09 -1.45 -8.63
CA VAL A 145 -16.63 -0.70 -7.49
C VAL A 145 -17.31 0.57 -8.00
N PRO A 146 -18.60 0.49 -8.35
CA PRO A 146 -19.35 1.64 -8.84
C PRO A 146 -19.41 2.77 -7.81
N ASN A 147 -19.20 4.01 -8.28
CA ASN A 147 -19.20 5.24 -7.48
C ASN A 147 -18.13 5.30 -6.36
N ASP A 148 -17.04 4.54 -6.49
CA ASP A 148 -15.93 4.61 -5.55
C ASP A 148 -15.27 6.00 -5.55
N TYR A 149 -15.05 6.54 -4.34
CA TYR A 149 -14.52 7.89 -4.15
C TYR A 149 -13.11 8.05 -4.72
N GLU A 150 -12.21 7.09 -4.50
CA GLU A 150 -10.82 7.24 -4.93
C GLU A 150 -10.68 7.24 -6.47
N PHE A 151 -11.47 6.41 -7.16
CA PHE A 151 -11.48 6.40 -8.62
C PHE A 151 -12.09 7.68 -9.20
N LEU A 152 -13.15 8.21 -8.58
CA LEU A 152 -13.76 9.48 -9.01
C LEU A 152 -12.83 10.67 -8.76
N THR A 153 -12.14 10.69 -7.63
CA THR A 153 -11.15 11.72 -7.30
C THR A 153 -9.94 11.65 -8.22
N LEU A 154 -9.40 10.46 -8.51
CA LEU A 154 -8.33 10.31 -9.50
C LEU A 154 -8.75 10.83 -10.89
N LYS A 155 -10.00 10.55 -11.30
CA LYS A 155 -10.55 11.07 -12.55
C LYS A 155 -10.62 12.60 -12.55
N ASP A 156 -11.01 13.21 -11.44
CA ASP A 156 -11.05 14.65 -11.28
C ASP A 156 -9.64 15.28 -11.28
N ASP A 157 -8.68 14.66 -10.59
CA ASP A 157 -7.28 15.12 -10.58
C ASP A 157 -6.65 15.13 -11.97
N VAL A 158 -6.88 14.06 -12.74
CA VAL A 158 -6.35 13.94 -14.11
C VAL A 158 -7.00 14.97 -15.03
N LYS A 159 -8.31 15.24 -14.88
CA LYS A 159 -9.02 16.27 -15.66
C LYS A 159 -8.53 17.68 -15.36
N ASN A 160 -8.14 17.94 -14.13
CA ASN A 160 -7.68 19.26 -13.67
C ASN A 160 -6.15 19.38 -13.63
N ASP A 161 -5.43 18.40 -14.18
CA ASP A 161 -3.98 18.31 -14.22
C ASP A 161 -3.27 18.61 -12.88
N ARG A 162 -3.76 18.04 -11.77
CA ARG A 162 -3.22 18.32 -10.43
C ARG A 162 -1.88 17.62 -10.14
N GLY A 163 -1.53 16.63 -10.96
CA GLY A 163 -0.30 15.86 -10.89
C GLY A 163 -0.36 14.66 -9.94
N TYR A 164 0.58 13.74 -10.12
CA TYR A 164 0.67 12.50 -9.35
C TYR A 164 0.76 12.71 -7.83
N PHE A 165 1.61 13.64 -7.36
CA PHE A 165 1.78 13.84 -5.92
C PHE A 165 0.50 14.32 -5.25
N TYR A 166 -0.30 15.13 -5.95
CA TYR A 166 -1.61 15.54 -5.45
C TYR A 166 -2.57 14.35 -5.37
N SER A 167 -2.61 13.49 -6.40
CA SER A 167 -3.58 12.38 -6.48
C SER A 167 -3.34 11.24 -5.48
N ILE A 168 -2.18 11.22 -4.84
CA ILE A 168 -1.82 10.25 -3.82
C ILE A 168 -1.92 10.78 -2.39
N ASN A 169 -2.26 12.07 -2.25
CA ASN A 169 -2.39 12.76 -0.97
C ASN A 169 -3.83 12.84 -0.48
N HIS A 170 -4.73 12.06 -1.08
CA HIS A 170 -6.13 12.02 -0.68
C HIS A 170 -6.38 10.96 0.38
N TYR A 171 -7.22 11.28 1.35
CA TYR A 171 -7.78 10.29 2.26
C TYR A 171 -8.85 9.47 1.55
N ILE A 172 -8.96 8.20 1.92
CA ILE A 172 -9.98 7.28 1.38
C ILE A 172 -11.39 7.74 1.78
N ASN A 173 -11.53 8.32 2.98
CA ASN A 173 -12.80 8.87 3.46
C ASN A 173 -12.99 10.29 2.93
N GLU A 174 -14.02 10.49 2.10
CA GLU A 174 -14.37 11.77 1.48
C GLU A 174 -14.60 12.92 2.49
N GLU A 175 -15.24 12.64 3.63
CA GLU A 175 -15.52 13.66 4.64
C GLU A 175 -14.23 14.18 5.28
N VAL A 176 -13.31 13.26 5.58
CA VAL A 176 -11.97 13.58 6.10
C VAL A 176 -11.16 14.31 5.03
N ASP A 177 -11.16 13.81 3.79
CA ASP A 177 -10.38 14.34 2.68
C ASP A 177 -10.69 15.81 2.34
N LYS A 178 -11.95 16.21 2.54
CA LYS A 178 -12.41 17.58 2.28
C LYS A 178 -12.16 18.55 3.42
N THR A 179 -11.87 18.06 4.63
CA THR A 179 -11.87 18.90 5.84
C THR A 179 -10.52 18.95 6.54
N GLU A 180 -9.63 17.98 6.30
CA GLU A 180 -8.31 17.94 6.91
C GLU A 180 -7.20 18.48 6.00
N ASP A 181 -6.17 19.05 6.63
CA ASP A 181 -4.91 19.36 5.95
C ASP A 181 -4.10 18.06 5.75
N ARG A 182 -3.37 18.01 4.65
CA ARG A 182 -2.69 16.79 4.20
C ARG A 182 -1.44 16.57 5.02
N GLY A 183 -1.32 15.39 5.64
CA GLY A 183 -0.26 15.12 6.62
C GLY A 183 1.17 15.11 6.05
N LEU A 184 1.37 14.57 4.84
CA LEU A 184 2.70 14.45 4.23
C LEU A 184 2.68 14.92 2.78
N ASP A 185 3.53 15.90 2.44
CA ASP A 185 3.74 16.30 1.05
C ASP A 185 4.81 15.41 0.39
N PHE A 186 4.37 14.41 -0.38
CA PHE A 186 5.30 13.55 -1.13
C PHE A 186 6.10 14.27 -2.22
N SER A 187 5.71 15.49 -2.62
CA SER A 187 6.46 16.33 -3.56
C SER A 187 7.63 17.07 -2.89
N ASP A 188 7.64 17.18 -1.56
CA ASP A 188 8.67 17.93 -0.82
C ASP A 188 10.02 17.18 -0.82
N GLU A 189 10.98 17.72 -1.56
CA GLU A 189 12.36 17.23 -1.62
C GLU A 189 13.12 17.33 -0.29
N LYS A 190 12.79 18.29 0.56
CA LYS A 190 13.42 18.46 1.87
C LYS A 190 13.02 17.33 2.80
N GLU A 191 11.74 16.99 2.85
CA GLU A 191 11.25 15.86 3.65
C GLU A 191 11.85 14.53 3.15
N TRP A 192 11.92 14.33 1.83
CA TRP A 192 12.58 13.16 1.25
C TRP A 192 14.07 13.06 1.63
N LYS A 193 14.84 14.15 1.47
CA LYS A 193 16.27 14.18 1.83
C LYS A 193 16.50 13.98 3.33
N LYS A 194 15.63 14.54 4.17
CA LYS A 194 15.67 14.34 5.62
C LYS A 194 15.49 12.85 5.95
N PHE A 195 14.48 12.20 5.37
CA PHE A 195 14.28 10.76 5.53
C PHE A 195 15.54 9.96 5.15
N LEU A 196 16.08 10.17 3.94
CA LEU A 196 17.29 9.47 3.48
C LEU A 196 18.46 9.62 4.46
N LYS A 197 18.71 10.85 4.94
CA LYS A 197 19.78 11.16 5.89
C LYS A 197 19.60 10.49 7.24
N GLU A 198 18.37 10.43 7.75
CA GLU A 198 18.09 9.86 9.08
C GLU A 198 18.12 8.33 9.09
N THR A 199 17.83 7.68 7.96
CA THR A 199 17.65 6.23 7.92
C THR A 199 18.69 5.49 7.10
N HIS A 200 19.56 6.19 6.37
CA HIS A 200 20.51 5.60 5.42
C HIS A 200 19.81 4.69 4.40
N TYR A 201 18.58 5.03 4.02
CA TYR A 201 17.75 4.14 3.22
C TYR A 201 18.30 4.02 1.79
N GLY A 202 18.50 2.78 1.34
CA GLY A 202 19.07 2.48 0.02
C GLY A 202 20.60 2.51 -0.04
N GLU A 203 21.29 2.91 1.04
CA GLU A 203 22.73 2.78 1.15
C GLU A 203 23.11 1.31 1.37
N LYS A 204 24.09 0.80 0.62
CA LYS A 204 24.68 -0.51 0.94
C LYS A 204 25.43 -0.34 2.27
N CYS A 205 25.11 -1.16 3.27
CA CYS A 205 25.97 -1.23 4.46
C CYS A 205 27.40 -1.52 4.00
N LEU A 206 28.33 -0.63 4.34
CA LEU A 206 29.76 -0.82 4.14
C LEU A 206 30.30 -1.93 5.05
#